data_AF-A0A7C4CLE5-F1
#
_entry.id   AF-A0A7C4CLE5-F1
#
_cell.length_a   1.000
_cell.length_b   1.000
_cell.length_c   1.000
_cell.angle_alpha   90.00
_cell.angle_beta   90.00
_cell.angle_gamma   90.00
#
_symmetry.space_group_name_H-M   'P 1'
#
loop_
_entity.id
_entity.type
_entity.pdbx_description
1 polymer ?
#
loop_
_entity_poly.entity_id
_entity_poly.type
_entity_poly.pdbx_seq_one_letter_code
_entity_poly.pdbx_strand_id
1 'polypeptide(L)'
;MMQTLVVYDISDDEIRLKVSEACKRFGLARIQRSTFLGYLSSMRRKELAAALRRILGDADGNIQIFVICKADLALREVLGKPFEEYAKEELLV
;
A
#
# COMPACT_ATOMS: atom_id res chain seq x y z
N MET A 1 -8.73 -8.80 -12.19
CA MET A 1 -8.34 -8.52 -10.78
C MET A 1 -8.19 -7.02 -10.61
N MET A 2 -8.63 -6.46 -9.48
CA MET A 2 -8.54 -5.03 -9.19
C MET A 2 -7.29 -4.73 -8.36
N GLN A 3 -6.68 -3.57 -8.56
CA GLN A 3 -5.55 -3.12 -7.76
C GLN A 3 -6.04 -2.70 -6.37
N THR A 4 -5.15 -2.80 -5.39
CA THR A 4 -5.33 -2.28 -4.03
C THR A 4 -4.25 -1.25 -3.78
N LEU A 5 -4.67 -0.01 -3.61
CA LEU A 5 -3.79 1.09 -3.21
C LEU A 5 -3.96 1.31 -1.71
N VAL A 6 -2.87 1.21 -0.96
CA VAL A 6 -2.83 1.53 0.47
C VAL A 6 -2.00 2.79 0.63
N VAL A 7 -2.57 3.83 1.22
CA VAL A 7 -1.89 5.08 1.57
C VAL A 7 -1.99 5.22 3.07
N TYR A 8 -0.90 5.63 3.73
CA TYR A 8 -0.95 5.90 5.15
C TYR A 8 -0.18 7.16 5.55
N ASP A 9 -0.59 7.76 6.65
CA ASP A 9 0.10 8.82 7.35
C ASP A 9 0.21 8.42 8.82
N ILE A 10 1.43 8.05 9.26
CA ILE A 10 1.70 7.47 10.58
C ILE A 10 3.02 8.04 11.07
N SER A 11 2.95 8.82 12.15
CA SER A 11 4.11 9.47 12.77
C SER A 11 4.99 8.48 13.51
N ASP A 12 4.40 7.51 14.22
CA ASP A 12 5.13 6.50 14.98
C ASP A 12 5.92 5.55 14.05
N ASP A 13 7.22 5.51 14.24
CA ASP A 13 8.15 4.76 13.38
C ASP A 13 7.98 3.24 13.48
N GLU A 14 7.68 2.71 14.67
CA GLU A 14 7.49 1.28 14.88
C GLU A 14 6.18 0.80 14.24
N ILE A 15 5.10 1.57 14.41
CA ILE A 15 3.80 1.26 13.82
C ILE A 15 3.90 1.38 12.30
N ARG A 16 4.54 2.43 11.79
CA ARG A 16 4.76 2.60 10.35
C ARG A 16 5.56 1.44 9.76
N LEU A 17 6.57 0.93 10.47
CA LEU A 17 7.33 -0.25 10.06
C LEU A 17 6.44 -1.50 10.06
N LYS A 18 5.64 -1.74 11.10
CA LYS A 18 4.72 -2.89 11.16
C LYS A 18 3.68 -2.85 10.03
N VAL A 19 3.13 -1.68 9.72
CA VAL A 19 2.20 -1.46 8.59
C VAL A 19 2.88 -1.77 7.26
N SER A 20 4.09 -1.26 7.05
CA SER A 20 4.91 -1.59 5.89
C SER A 20 5.06 -3.08 5.67
N GLU A 21 5.51 -3.79 6.71
CA GLU A 21 5.78 -5.23 6.62
C GLU A 21 4.49 -6.02 6.40
N ALA A 22 3.36 -5.56 6.94
CA ALA A 22 2.06 -6.16 6.63
C ALA A 22 1.73 -6.00 5.14
N CYS A 23 1.85 -4.80 4.56
CA CYS A 23 1.59 -4.59 3.13
C CYS A 23 2.48 -5.49 2.25
N LYS A 24 3.78 -5.60 2.56
CA LYS A 24 4.72 -6.50 1.85
C LYS A 24 4.31 -7.96 1.95
N ARG A 25 3.98 -8.47 3.14
CA ARG A 25 3.51 -9.85 3.34
C ARG A 25 2.23 -10.19 2.57
N PHE A 26 1.37 -9.21 2.32
CA PHE A 26 0.19 -9.40 1.48
C PHE A 26 0.50 -9.42 -0.03
N GLY A 27 1.73 -9.12 -0.42
CA GLY A 27 2.17 -9.06 -1.82
C GLY A 27 1.94 -7.71 -2.48
N LEU A 28 1.82 -6.63 -1.70
CA LEU A 28 1.79 -5.28 -2.24
C LEU A 28 3.23 -4.75 -2.39
N ALA A 29 3.53 -4.13 -3.52
CA ALA A 29 4.79 -3.45 -3.76
C ALA A 29 4.75 -2.02 -3.18
N ARG A 30 5.88 -1.57 -2.63
CA ARG A 30 6.02 -0.23 -2.08
C ARG A 30 6.33 0.76 -3.20
N ILE A 31 5.54 1.83 -3.29
CA ILE A 31 5.56 2.76 -4.44
C ILE A 31 6.02 4.16 -4.04
N GLN A 32 5.84 4.52 -2.77
CA GLN A 32 6.37 5.70 -2.10
C GLN A 32 6.66 5.33 -0.63
N ARG A 33 7.25 6.25 0.15
CA ARG A 33 7.56 6.04 1.58
C ARG A 33 6.36 5.50 2.37
N SER A 34 5.15 5.98 2.04
CA SER A 34 3.92 5.65 2.76
C SER A 34 2.79 5.12 1.88
N THR A 35 3.14 4.51 0.74
CA THR A 35 2.15 4.06 -0.26
C THR A 35 2.53 2.70 -0.84
N PHE A 36 1.54 1.80 -0.95
CA PHE A 36 1.67 0.45 -1.49
C PHE A 36 0.61 0.15 -2.54
N LEU A 37 0.96 -0.68 -3.54
CA LEU A 37 0.07 -1.06 -4.63
C LEU A 37 0.25 -2.53 -5.00
N GLY A 38 -0.84 -3.21 -5.35
CA GLY A 38 -0.77 -4.57 -5.86
C GLY A 38 -2.14 -5.23 -6.00
N TYR A 39 -2.16 -6.38 -6.67
CA TYR A 39 -3.38 -7.15 -6.88
C TYR A 39 -3.78 -7.91 -5.62
N LEU A 40 -4.99 -7.65 -5.11
CA LEU A 40 -5.61 -8.48 -4.08
C LEU A 40 -7.05 -8.81 -4.45
N SER A 41 -7.45 -10.05 -4.14
CA SER A 41 -8.86 -10.42 -4.12
C SER A 41 -9.62 -9.61 -3.05
N SER A 42 -10.94 -9.55 -3.16
CA SER A 42 -11.79 -8.90 -2.16
C SER A 42 -11.59 -9.48 -0.75
N MET A 43 -11.41 -10.81 -0.65
CA MET A 43 -11.13 -11.50 0.61
C MET A 43 -9.78 -11.10 1.21
N ARG A 44 -8.68 -11.20 0.43
CA ARG A 44 -7.35 -10.80 0.93
C ARG A 44 -7.28 -9.33 1.31
N ARG A 45 -8.04 -8.47 0.63
CA ARG A 45 -8.15 -7.04 0.99
C ARG A 45 -8.84 -6.83 2.34
N LYS A 46 -9.89 -7.59 2.65
CA LYS A 46 -10.54 -7.56 3.97
C LYS A 46 -9.60 -8.06 5.08
N GLU A 47 -8.86 -9.13 4.81
CA GLU A 47 -7.82 -9.64 5.72
C GLU A 47 -6.72 -8.60 5.98
N LEU A 48 -6.24 -7.92 4.92
CA LEU A 48 -5.27 -6.84 5.05
C LEU A 48 -5.84 -5.71 5.90
N ALA A 49 -7.06 -5.25 5.63
CA ALA A 49 -7.71 -4.18 6.40
C ALA A 49 -7.83 -4.55 7.90
N ALA A 50 -8.18 -5.79 8.22
CA ALA A 50 -8.23 -6.27 9.59
C ALA A 50 -6.83 -6.33 10.25
N ALA A 51 -5.80 -6.75 9.51
CA ALA A 51 -4.43 -6.76 10.00
C ALA A 51 -3.91 -5.34 10.27
N LEU A 52 -4.11 -4.41 9.33
CA LEU A 52 -3.70 -3.01 9.47
C LEU A 52 -4.42 -2.31 10.64
N ARG A 53 -5.73 -2.58 10.82
CA ARG A 53 -6.48 -2.06 11.97
C ARG A 53 -5.91 -2.54 13.30
N ARG A 54 -5.52 -3.82 13.41
CA ARG A 54 -4.88 -4.36 14.62
C ARG A 54 -3.50 -3.78 14.88
N ILE A 55 -2.74 -3.49 13.83
CA ILE A 55 -1.41 -2.89 13.94
C ILE A 55 -1.51 -1.43 14.40
N LEU A 56 -2.45 -0.67 13.84
CA LEU A 56 -2.67 0.73 14.21
C LEU A 56 -3.20 0.84 15.65
N GLY A 57 -4.17 -0.01 16.02
CA GLY A 57 -4.76 0.02 17.37
C GLY A 57 -5.33 1.40 17.69
N ASP A 58 -4.92 1.95 18.84
CA ASP A 58 -5.30 3.28 19.32
C ASP A 58 -4.24 4.36 18.99
N ALA A 59 -3.23 4.03 18.20
CA ALA A 59 -2.20 4.99 17.83
C ALA A 59 -2.73 6.01 16.83
N ASP A 60 -2.15 7.22 16.89
CA ASP A 60 -2.45 8.27 15.93
C ASP A 60 -1.92 7.91 14.54
N GLY A 61 -2.77 8.08 13.54
CA GLY A 61 -2.45 7.77 12.15
C GLY A 61 -3.69 7.51 11.30
N ASN A 62 -3.50 7.60 10.00
CA ASN A 62 -4.54 7.39 9.00
C ASN A 62 -4.08 6.33 8.01
N ILE A 63 -4.92 5.33 7.74
CA ILE A 63 -4.70 4.33 6.70
C ILE A 63 -5.92 4.32 5.78
N GLN A 64 -5.69 4.58 4.50
CA GLN A 64 -6.71 4.54 3.45
C GLN A 64 -6.44 3.39 2.50
N ILE A 65 -7.50 2.65 2.14
CA ILE A 65 -7.41 1.51 1.22
C ILE A 65 -8.39 1.75 0.07
N PHE A 66 -7.86 1.88 -1.14
CA PHE A 66 -8.64 2.07 -2.35
C PHE A 66 -8.65 0.82 -3.21
N VAL A 67 -9.74 0.64 -3.94
CA VAL A 67 -9.86 -0.30 -5.04
C VAL A 67 -9.82 0.52 -6.31
N ILE A 68 -8.76 0.36 -7.11
CA ILE A 68 -8.60 1.08 -8.37
C ILE A 68 -8.47 0.09 -9.53
N CYS A 69 -8.98 0.45 -10.70
CA CYS A 69 -8.88 -0.38 -11.89
C CYS A 69 -7.56 -0.12 -12.64
N LYS A 70 -7.29 -0.91 -13.68
CA LYS A 70 -6.12 -0.70 -14.54
C LYS A 70 -6.18 0.65 -15.28
N ALA A 71 -7.37 1.09 -15.69
CA ALA A 71 -7.53 2.37 -16.39
C ALA A 71 -7.19 3.56 -15.48
N ASP A 72 -7.66 3.55 -14.22
CA ASP A 72 -7.31 4.59 -13.24
C ASP A 72 -5.79 4.65 -13.02
N LEU A 73 -5.14 3.48 -12.92
CA LEU A 73 -3.70 3.40 -12.72
C LEU A 73 -2.89 3.85 -13.95
N ALA A 74 -3.40 3.61 -15.16
CA ALA A 74 -2.77 4.03 -16.41
C ALA A 74 -2.75 5.57 -16.56
N LEU A 75 -3.65 6.27 -15.89
CA LEU A 75 -3.72 7.73 -15.86
C LEU A 75 -2.91 8.35 -14.70
N ARG A 76 -2.12 7.54 -13.98
CA ARG A 76 -1.29 8.01 -12.87
C ARG A 76 -0.12 8.85 -13.39
N GLU A 77 -0.03 10.08 -12.90
CA GLU A 77 1.16 10.92 -13.05
C GLU A 77 2.11 10.74 -11.86
N VAL A 78 3.42 10.70 -12.13
CA VAL A 78 4.48 10.62 -11.11
C VAL A 78 5.38 11.82 -11.26
N LEU A 79 5.45 12.64 -10.21
CA LEU A 79 6.31 13.82 -10.13
C LEU A 79 7.49 13.53 -9.18
N GLY A 80 8.71 13.78 -9.63
CA GLY A 80 9.94 13.54 -8.87
C GLY A 80 10.57 12.17 -9.13
N LYS A 81 11.45 11.73 -8.22
CA LYS A 81 12.20 10.47 -8.37
C LYS A 81 11.34 9.26 -7.96
N PRO A 82 11.40 8.14 -8.68
CA PRO A 82 10.75 6.91 -8.27
C PRO A 82 11.35 6.37 -6.98
N PHE A 83 10.54 5.67 -6.18
CA PHE A 83 10.99 5.02 -4.96
C PHE A 83 11.81 3.76 -5.31
N GLU A 84 12.97 3.55 -4.67
CA GLU A 84 13.99 2.57 -5.10
C GLU A 84 13.50 1.11 -5.24
N GLU A 85 12.55 0.69 -4.40
CA GLU A 85 11.97 -0.67 -4.44
C GLU A 85 11.07 -0.87 -5.68
N TYR A 86 10.52 0.23 -6.22
CA TYR A 86 9.67 0.28 -7.40
C TYR A 86 10.42 0.11 -8.72
N ALA A 87 11.73 0.34 -8.72
CA ALA A 87 12.58 0.24 -9.89
C ALA A 87 13.09 -1.18 -10.16
N LYS A 88 12.94 -2.09 -9.17
CA LYS A 88 13.47 -3.47 -9.25
C LYS A 88 12.43 -4.49 -9.69
N GLU A 89 11.16 -4.23 -9.48
CA GLU A 89 10.10 -5.02 -10.07
C GLU A 89 9.64 -4.30 -11.34
N GLU A 90 9.68 -4.99 -12.49
CA GLU A 90 8.96 -4.65 -13.73
C GLU A 90 7.42 -4.66 -13.51
N LEU A 91 6.94 -4.18 -12.35
CA LEU A 91 5.58 -4.40 -11.92
C LEU A 91 4.58 -3.48 -12.63
N LEU A 92 5.05 -2.51 -13.43
CA LEU A 92 4.23 -1.48 -14.08
C LEU A 92 4.82 -0.92 -15.39
N VAL A 93 5.53 -1.74 -16.18
CA VAL A 93 5.66 -1.49 -17.63
C VAL A 93 4.70 -2.42 -18.35
#